data_AF-A0A957KVY6-F1
#
_entry.id   AF-A0A957KVY6-F1
#
_cell.length_a   1.000
_cell.length_b   1.000
_cell.length_c   1.000
_cell.angle_alpha   90.00
_cell.angle_beta   90.00
_cell.angle_gamma   90.00
#
_symmetry.space_group_name_H-M   'P 1'
#
loop_
_entity.id
_entity.type
_entity.pdbx_description
1 polymer ?
#
loop_
_entity_poly.entity_id
_entity_poly.type
_entity_poly.pdbx_seq_one_letter_code
_entity_poly.pdbx_strand_id
1 'polypeptide(L)'
;MPSPAQRPPKILTPQPIGRRFLVVPAALPPPATDRIVLHIDAGSAFGDGAHPTTQLCLAALDRHCRPGALIDLGAGTGILAIAAAKLGAAPVLAVDI
;
A
#
# COMPACT_ATOMS: atom_id res chain seq x y z
N MET A 1 -29.18 -7.67 13.03
CA MET A 1 -27.79 -7.44 12.56
C MET A 1 -27.67 -8.10 11.19
N PRO A 2 -27.41 -7.36 10.10
CA PRO A 2 -27.26 -8.00 8.78
C PRO A 2 -26.00 -8.87 8.73
N SER A 3 -26.06 -9.96 7.96
CA SER A 3 -24.96 -10.91 7.76
C SER A 3 -23.71 -10.21 7.16
N PRO A 4 -22.48 -10.61 7.52
CA PRO A 4 -21.23 -10.09 6.94
C PRO A 4 -21.18 -10.14 5.40
N ALA A 5 -21.98 -11.01 4.79
CA ALA A 5 -22.07 -11.21 3.34
C ALA A 5 -22.89 -10.15 2.57
N GLN A 6 -23.49 -9.16 3.25
CA GLN A 6 -24.36 -8.15 2.63
C GLN A 6 -23.79 -6.73 2.63
N ARG A 7 -22.54 -6.53 3.06
CA ARG A 7 -21.91 -5.21 2.98
C ARG A 7 -21.45 -4.97 1.53
N PRO A 8 -21.88 -3.88 0.87
CA PRO A 8 -21.38 -3.57 -0.47
C PRO A 8 -19.84 -3.50 -0.41
N PRO A 9 -19.14 -3.99 -1.45
CA PRO A 9 -17.69 -3.87 -1.48
C PRO A 9 -17.33 -2.40 -1.29
N LYS A 10 -16.43 -2.12 -0.35
CA LYS A 10 -15.91 -0.77 -0.16
C LYS A 10 -15.15 -0.43 -1.44
N ILE A 11 -15.79 0.29 -2.36
CA ILE A 11 -15.15 0.77 -3.58
C ILE A 11 -14.18 1.87 -3.13
N LEU A 12 -12.95 1.45 -2.88
CA LEU A 12 -11.85 2.35 -2.64
C LEU A 12 -11.61 3.11 -3.96
N THR A 13 -11.49 4.42 -3.87
CA THR A 13 -11.04 5.24 -4.99
C THR A 13 -9.52 5.37 -4.91
N PRO A 14 -8.82 5.62 -6.04
CA PRO A 14 -7.39 5.88 -6.00
C PRO A 14 -7.06 6.98 -4.97
N GLN A 15 -6.10 6.70 -4.09
CA GLN A 15 -5.71 7.60 -3.00
C GLN A 15 -4.28 8.10 -3.20
N PRO A 16 -4.08 9.41 -3.43
CA PRO A 16 -2.74 9.99 -3.41
C PRO A 16 -2.21 10.00 -1.97
N ILE A 17 -0.99 9.48 -1.77
CA ILE A 17 -0.34 9.47 -0.45
C ILE A 17 1.04 10.08 -0.57
N GLY A 18 1.30 11.10 0.25
CA GLY A 18 2.51 11.90 0.12
C GLY A 18 2.66 12.54 -1.26
N ARG A 19 3.90 12.78 -1.65
CA ARG A 19 4.29 13.39 -2.91
C ARG A 19 4.36 12.37 -4.05
N ARG A 20 4.90 11.18 -3.77
CA ARG A 20 5.25 10.21 -4.82
C ARG A 20 4.25 9.08 -5.04
N PHE A 21 3.38 8.74 -4.09
CA PHE A 21 2.55 7.54 -4.22
C PHE A 21 1.11 7.81 -4.67
N LEU A 22 0.56 6.85 -5.40
CA LEU A 22 -0.86 6.69 -5.68
C LEU A 22 -1.24 5.23 -5.40
N VAL A 23 -2.07 5.00 -4.37
CA VAL A 23 -2.61 3.66 -4.08
C VAL A 23 -3.86 3.46 -4.92
N VAL A 24 -3.89 2.38 -5.68
CA VAL A 24 -4.97 2.03 -6.59
C VAL A 24 -5.46 0.63 -6.26
N PRO A 25 -6.76 0.42 -6.04
CA PRO A 25 -7.31 -0.92 -5.90
C PRO A 25 -7.07 -1.75 -7.17
N ALA A 26 -6.69 -3.02 -7.01
CA ALA A 26 -6.37 -3.90 -8.13
C ALA A 26 -7.50 -4.08 -9.16
N ALA A 27 -8.75 -3.88 -8.75
CA ALA A 27 -9.93 -3.96 -9.63
C ALA A 27 -10.05 -2.77 -10.61
N LEU A 28 -9.27 -1.69 -10.41
CA LEU A 28 -9.30 -0.52 -11.27
C LEU A 28 -8.13 -0.55 -12.28
N PRO A 29 -8.33 0.00 -13.50
CA PRO A 29 -7.25 0.10 -14.47
C PRO A 29 -6.12 1.02 -13.98
N PRO A 30 -4.87 0.78 -14.42
CA PRO A 30 -3.75 1.67 -14.08
C PRO A 30 -4.06 3.11 -14.55
N PRO A 31 -4.01 4.11 -13.65
CA PRO A 31 -4.23 5.49 -14.03
C PRO A 31 -3.00 6.06 -14.75
N ALA A 32 -3.23 6.98 -15.69
CA ALA A 32 -2.14 7.77 -16.28
C ALA A 32 -1.66 8.80 -15.24
N THR A 33 -0.48 8.59 -14.66
CA THR A 33 0.13 9.47 -13.66
C THR A 33 1.66 9.36 -13.67
N ASP A 34 2.33 10.41 -13.21
CA ASP A 34 3.75 10.47 -12.89
C ASP A 34 4.10 9.90 -11.50
N ARG A 35 3.07 9.61 -10.69
CA ARG A 35 3.24 9.01 -9.37
C ARG A 35 3.62 7.54 -9.45
N ILE A 36 4.31 7.08 -8.42
CA ILE A 36 4.54 5.67 -8.15
C ILE A 36 3.20 5.02 -7.80
N VAL A 37 2.70 4.23 -8.74
CA VAL A 37 1.45 3.50 -8.58
C VAL A 37 1.66 2.21 -7.77
N LEU A 38 0.88 2.07 -6.69
CA LEU A 38 0.81 0.88 -5.84
C LEU A 38 -0.54 0.20 -6.08
N HIS A 39 -0.55 -0.85 -6.89
CA HIS A 39 -1.74 -1.68 -7.12
C HIS A 39 -1.89 -2.70 -6.01
N ILE A 40 -2.97 -2.58 -5.23
CA ILE A 40 -3.19 -3.41 -4.05
C ILE A 40 -4.51 -4.15 -4.19
N ASP A 41 -4.43 -5.48 -4.14
CA ASP A 41 -5.57 -6.32 -3.82
C ASP A 41 -5.49 -6.66 -2.33
N ALA A 42 -6.39 -6.08 -1.54
CA ALA A 42 -6.38 -6.30 -0.11
C ALA A 42 -7.01 -7.63 0.27
N GLY A 43 -7.88 -8.23 -0.56
CA GLY A 43 -8.64 -9.44 -0.19
C GLY A 43 -9.14 -9.41 1.26
N SER A 44 -8.67 -10.36 2.07
CA SER A 44 -8.86 -10.41 3.54
C SER A 44 -7.66 -9.90 4.35
N ALA A 45 -6.55 -9.52 3.72
CA ALA A 45 -5.35 -9.02 4.37
C ALA A 45 -5.48 -7.54 4.76
N PHE A 46 -4.80 -7.15 5.84
CA PHE A 46 -4.69 -5.75 6.23
C PHE A 46 -3.68 -5.01 5.33
N GLY A 47 -3.92 -3.72 5.09
CA GLY A 47 -3.03 -2.88 4.29
C GLY A 47 -3.56 -2.56 2.89
N ASP A 48 -4.86 -2.29 2.76
CA ASP A 48 -5.50 -1.77 1.54
C ASP A 48 -5.07 -0.34 1.15
N GLY A 49 -4.24 0.30 1.99
CA GLY A 49 -3.79 1.70 1.84
C GLY A 49 -4.82 2.75 2.26
N ALA A 50 -6.04 2.34 2.65
CA ALA A 50 -7.07 3.24 3.14
C ALA A 50 -6.98 3.50 4.64
N HIS A 51 -6.35 2.59 5.39
CA HIS A 51 -6.18 2.76 6.83
C HIS A 51 -5.17 3.88 7.14
N PRO A 52 -5.46 4.82 8.08
CA PRO A 52 -4.59 5.96 8.38
C PRO A 52 -3.16 5.59 8.75
N THR A 53 -2.95 4.46 9.43
CA THR A 53 -1.61 3.97 9.79
C THR A 53 -0.78 3.60 8.56
N THR A 54 -1.38 2.92 7.57
CA THR A 54 -0.72 2.61 6.29
C THR A 54 -0.36 3.89 5.55
N GLN A 55 -1.26 4.88 5.52
CA GLN A 55 -1.02 6.17 4.88
C GLN A 55 0.14 6.94 5.56
N LEU A 56 0.20 6.92 6.89
CA LEU A 56 1.29 7.52 7.65
C LEU A 56 2.63 6.87 7.31
N CYS A 57 2.70 5.54 7.29
CA CYS A 57 3.92 4.80 6.96
C CYS A 57 4.38 5.05 5.52
N LEU A 58 3.46 5.05 4.55
CA LEU A 58 3.77 5.38 3.16
C LEU A 58 4.29 6.82 3.02
N ALA A 59 3.67 7.79 3.70
CA ALA A 59 4.16 9.16 3.71
C ALA A 59 5.53 9.30 4.41
N ALA A 60 5.84 8.46 5.39
CA ALA A 60 7.15 8.40 6.02
C ALA A 60 8.21 7.80 5.08
N LEU A 61 7.91 6.71 4.39
CA LEU A 61 8.76 6.15 3.34
C LEU A 61 9.04 7.18 2.24
N ASP A 62 8.00 7.90 1.81
CA ASP A 62 8.12 8.97 0.83
C ASP A 62 9.10 10.10 1.26
N ARG A 63 9.27 10.35 2.55
CA ARG A 63 10.21 11.38 3.02
C ARG A 63 11.59 10.85 3.39
N HIS A 64 11.67 9.60 3.85
CA HIS A 64 12.83 9.12 4.60
C HIS A 64 13.49 7.87 4.01
N CYS A 65 12.85 7.16 3.09
CA CYS A 65 13.44 5.97 2.48
C CYS A 65 14.71 6.35 1.69
N ARG A 66 15.77 5.58 1.89
CA ARG A 66 17.06 5.68 1.21
C ARG A 66 17.45 4.31 0.65
N PRO A 67 18.34 4.24 -0.34
CA PRO A 67 18.92 2.97 -0.76
C PRO A 67 19.53 2.23 0.43
N GLY A 68 19.34 0.92 0.48
CA GLY A 68 19.80 0.07 1.59
C GLY A 68 18.78 -1.00 1.97
N ALA A 69 19.14 -1.83 2.94
CA ALA A 69 18.30 -2.90 3.43
C ALA A 69 17.07 -2.37 4.17
N LEU A 70 15.90 -2.97 3.93
CA LEU A 70 14.65 -2.65 4.63
C LEU A 70 13.92 -3.92 5.05
N ILE A 71 13.30 -3.87 6.22
CA ILE A 71 12.40 -4.90 6.72
C ILE A 71 10.99 -4.31 6.97
N ASP A 72 9.97 -5.00 6.48
CA ASP A 72 8.56 -4.72 6.70
C ASP A 72 7.98 -5.80 7.64
N LEU A 73 7.68 -5.41 8.88
CA LEU A 73 7.23 -6.32 9.95
C LEU A 73 5.72 -6.20 10.11
N GLY A 74 4.99 -7.31 9.92
CA GLY A 74 3.53 -7.28 9.83
C GLY A 74 3.10 -6.78 8.45
N ALA A 75 3.68 -7.37 7.41
CA ALA A 75 3.61 -6.87 6.04
C ALA A 75 2.18 -6.83 5.49
N GLY A 76 1.28 -7.72 5.92
CA GLY A 76 -0.07 -7.85 5.39
C GLY A 76 -0.06 -8.01 3.87
N THR A 77 -0.62 -7.02 3.16
CA THR A 77 -0.56 -6.93 1.69
C THR A 77 0.85 -6.70 1.11
N GLY A 78 1.84 -6.38 1.94
CA GLY A 78 3.20 -6.02 1.53
C GLY A 78 3.32 -4.61 0.96
N ILE A 79 2.30 -3.75 1.13
CA ILE A 79 2.25 -2.40 0.53
C ILE A 79 3.48 -1.54 0.89
N LEU A 80 4.01 -1.65 2.11
CA LEU A 80 5.17 -0.87 2.54
C LEU A 80 6.47 -1.43 1.95
N ALA A 81 6.65 -2.75 1.95
CA ALA A 81 7.77 -3.41 1.27
C ALA A 81 7.83 -3.06 -0.24
N ILE A 82 6.68 -3.12 -0.93
CA ILE A 82 6.59 -2.77 -2.36
C ILE A 82 6.94 -1.30 -2.57
N ALA A 83 6.40 -0.41 -1.74
CA ALA A 83 6.70 1.02 -1.80
C ALA A 83 8.20 1.29 -1.59
N ALA A 84 8.81 0.67 -0.59
CA ALA A 84 10.24 0.78 -0.30
C ALA A 84 11.11 0.30 -1.47
N ALA A 85 10.80 -0.86 -2.06
CA ALA A 85 11.52 -1.38 -3.22
C ALA A 85 11.46 -0.41 -4.40
N LYS A 86 10.28 0.18 -4.67
CA LYS A 86 10.11 1.20 -5.72
C LYS A 86 10.84 2.52 -5.43
N LEU A 87 11.17 2.78 -4.17
CA LEU A 87 12.02 3.91 -3.75
C LEU A 87 13.53 3.60 -3.79
N GLY A 88 13.91 2.38 -4.19
CA GLY A 88 15.31 1.97 -4.31
C GLY A 88 15.89 1.27 -3.09
N ALA A 89 15.06 0.89 -2.10
CA ALA A 89 15.52 0.00 -1.03
C ALA A 89 15.84 -1.40 -1.62
N ALA A 90 16.98 -1.96 -1.22
CA ALA A 90 17.43 -3.28 -1.61
C ALA A 90 18.54 -3.77 -0.64
N PRO A 91 18.44 -4.98 -0.08
CA PRO A 91 17.31 -5.92 -0.18
C PRO A 91 16.08 -5.44 0.62
N VAL A 92 14.89 -5.94 0.27
CA VAL A 92 13.65 -5.73 1.03
C VAL A 92 13.14 -7.08 1.52
N LEU A 93 12.93 -7.20 2.84
CA LEU A 93 12.34 -8.38 3.49
C LEU A 93 10.96 -8.00 4.05
N ALA A 94 9.92 -8.74 3.70
CA ALA A 94 8.59 -8.59 4.28
C ALA A 94 8.21 -9.87 5.04
N VAL A 95 7.72 -9.74 6.27
CA VAL A 95 7.34 -10.87 7.13
C VAL A 95 6.01 -10.62 7.83
N ASP A 96 5.25 -11.70 8.03
CA ASP A 96 3.98 -11.74 8.78
C ASP A 96 3.84 -13.09 9.51
N ILE A 97 2.95 -13.20 10.49
CA ILE A 97 2.78 -14.37 11.37
C ILE A 97 1.76 -15.40 10.89
#